data_AF-A0A3N9MR50-F1
#
_entry.id   AF-A0A3N9MR50-F1
#
_cell.length_a   1.000
_cell.length_b   1.000
_cell.length_c   1.000
_cell.angle_alpha   90.00
_cell.angle_beta   90.00
_cell.angle_gamma   90.00
#
_symmetry.space_group_name_H-M   'P 1'
#
loop_
_entity.id
_entity.type
_entity.pdbx_description
1 polymer ?
#
loop_
_entity_poly.entity_id
_entity_poly.type
_entity_poly.pdbx_seq_one_letter_code
_entity_poly.pdbx_strand_id
1 'polypeptide(L)'
;MSTLSIRVPDALKKKASRLARKNEMSFNAFVNHWLQIAVTREETLEWMDNRLKNKDTKELISDFGRFLSKTKQGKEPSAAELSRLLKE
;
A
#
# COMPACT_ATOMS: atom_id res chain seq x y z
N MET A 1 -15.26 -13.26 -7.19
CA MET A 1 -14.47 -13.62 -5.99
C MET A 1 -14.03 -15.07 -6.13
N SER A 2 -12.75 -15.35 -6.01
CA SER A 2 -12.24 -16.72 -5.89
C SER A 2 -12.27 -17.15 -4.42
N THR A 3 -12.54 -18.43 -4.15
CA THR A 3 -12.50 -19.00 -2.80
C THR A 3 -11.24 -19.83 -2.64
N LEU A 4 -10.42 -19.50 -1.64
CA LEU A 4 -9.23 -20.26 -1.28
C LEU A 4 -9.45 -20.96 0.07
N SER A 5 -9.24 -22.27 0.12
CA SER A 5 -9.25 -23.05 1.36
C SER A 5 -7.82 -23.45 1.73
N ILE A 6 -7.37 -23.05 2.92
CA ILE A 6 -6.03 -23.37 3.42
C ILE A 6 -6.11 -24.12 4.75
N ARG A 7 -5.20 -25.08 4.96
CA ARG A 7 -4.97 -25.68 6.27
C ARG A 7 -3.83 -24.96 6.96
N VAL A 8 -4.07 -24.52 8.18
CA VAL A 8 -3.06 -23.86 9.02
C VAL A 8 -3.07 -24.52 10.41
N PRO A 9 -1.95 -24.52 11.13
CA PRO A 9 -1.92 -25.01 12.51
C PRO A 9 -2.92 -24.25 13.39
N ASP A 10 -3.59 -24.94 14.32
CA ASP A 10 -4.61 -24.34 15.18
C ASP A 10 -4.07 -23.19 16.03
N ALA A 11 -2.84 -23.32 16.52
CA ALA A 11 -2.16 -22.26 17.26
C ALA A 11 -2.02 -20.98 16.43
N LEU A 12 -1.72 -21.12 15.13
CA LEU A 12 -1.61 -20.00 14.20
C LEU A 12 -2.99 -19.39 13.92
N LYS A 13 -4.00 -20.23 13.65
CA LYS A 13 -5.39 -19.78 13.47
C LYS A 13 -5.89 -18.97 14.66
N LYS A 14 -5.61 -19.42 15.88
CA LYS A 14 -5.99 -18.73 17.12
C LYS A 14 -5.32 -17.37 17.25
N LYS A 15 -4.00 -17.30 16.98
CA LYS A 15 -3.25 -16.03 17.00
C LYS A 15 -3.76 -15.04 15.96
N ALA A 16 -3.91 -15.49 14.72
CA ALA A 16 -4.42 -14.66 13.63
C ALA A 16 -5.87 -14.22 13.85
N SER A 17 -6.73 -15.09 14.40
CA SER A 17 -8.11 -14.71 14.78
C SER A 17 -8.14 -13.63 15.87
N ARG A 18 -7.25 -13.72 16.85
CA ARG A 18 -7.11 -12.68 17.89
C ARG A 18 -6.64 -11.35 17.29
N LEU A 19 -5.69 -11.38 16.37
CA LEU A 19 -5.21 -10.19 15.67
C LEU A 19 -6.30 -9.58 14.77
N ALA A 20 -7.08 -10.40 14.06
CA ALA A 20 -8.20 -9.94 13.26
C ALA A 20 -9.21 -9.16 14.12
N ARG A 21 -9.60 -9.73 15.27
CA ARG A 21 -10.50 -9.05 16.22
C ARG A 21 -9.92 -7.73 16.75
N LYS A 22 -8.62 -7.68 17.03
CA LYS A 22 -7.95 -6.45 17.48
C LYS A 22 -8.00 -5.33 16.42
N ASN A 23 -8.04 -5.70 15.13
CA ASN A 23 -8.15 -4.76 14.01
C ASN A 23 -9.60 -4.62 13.50
N GLU A 24 -10.59 -5.06 14.27
CA GLU A 24 -12.02 -4.96 13.90
C GLU A 24 -12.37 -5.65 12.56
N MET A 25 -11.60 -6.69 12.21
CA MET A 25 -11.76 -7.43 10.95
C MET A 25 -12.24 -8.86 11.18
N SER A 26 -12.98 -9.40 10.20
CA SER A 26 -13.20 -10.85 10.13
C SER A 26 -11.88 -11.57 9.83
N PHE A 27 -11.78 -12.84 10.22
CA PHE A 27 -10.57 -13.64 9.93
C PHE A 27 -10.25 -13.67 8.44
N ASN A 28 -11.26 -13.83 7.58
CA ASN A 28 -11.07 -13.86 6.13
C ASN A 28 -10.60 -12.49 5.59
N ALA A 29 -11.18 -11.40 6.07
CA ALA A 29 -10.75 -10.05 5.70
C ALA A 29 -9.29 -9.80 6.12
N PHE A 30 -8.92 -10.23 7.33
CA PHE A 30 -7.56 -10.12 7.84
C PHE A 30 -6.56 -10.93 6.99
N VAL A 31 -6.88 -12.17 6.64
CA VAL A 31 -6.03 -13.00 5.76
C VAL A 31 -5.88 -12.37 4.39
N ASN A 32 -6.97 -11.91 3.78
CA ASN A 32 -6.93 -11.25 2.47
C ASN A 32 -6.09 -9.96 2.52
N HIS A 33 -6.25 -9.16 3.56
CA HIS A 33 -5.49 -7.93 3.74
C HIS A 33 -3.97 -8.21 3.84
N TRP A 34 -3.58 -9.21 4.63
CA TRP A 34 -2.17 -9.58 4.74
C TRP A 34 -1.61 -10.20 3.45
N LEU A 35 -2.41 -10.98 2.73
CA LEU A 35 -2.02 -11.49 1.42
C LEU A 35 -1.79 -10.34 0.43
N GLN A 36 -2.69 -9.36 0.41
CA GLN A 36 -2.54 -8.17 -0.43
C GLN A 36 -1.28 -7.38 -0.05
N ILE A 37 -1.02 -7.14 1.24
CA ILE A 37 0.21 -6.49 1.69
C ILE A 37 1.46 -7.25 1.21
N ALA A 38 1.46 -8.58 1.34
CA ALA A 38 2.59 -9.40 0.92
C ALA A 38 2.84 -9.28 -0.59
N VAL A 39 1.79 -9.40 -1.41
CA VAL A 39 1.89 -9.26 -2.87
C VAL A 39 2.34 -7.85 -3.26
N THR A 40 1.68 -6.82 -2.76
CA THR A 40 2.01 -5.42 -3.08
C THR A 40 3.44 -5.07 -2.65
N ARG A 41 3.93 -5.61 -1.54
CA ARG A 41 5.31 -5.39 -1.10
C ARG A 41 6.31 -5.96 -2.10
N GLU A 42 6.12 -7.21 -2.53
CA GLU A 42 7.01 -7.86 -3.51
C GLU A 42 6.96 -7.12 -4.85
N GLU A 43 5.77 -6.80 -5.36
CA GLU A 43 5.59 -6.04 -6.60
C GLU A 43 6.22 -4.64 -6.52
N THR A 44 6.11 -3.98 -5.36
CA THR A 44 6.73 -2.66 -5.14
C THR A 44 8.25 -2.77 -5.17
N LEU A 45 8.83 -3.78 -4.52
CA LEU A 45 10.28 -3.99 -4.51
C LEU A 45 10.79 -4.30 -5.92
N GLU A 46 10.12 -5.17 -6.67
CA GLU A 46 10.47 -5.47 -8.06
C GLU A 46 10.34 -4.23 -8.95
N TRP A 47 9.27 -3.46 -8.80
CA TRP A 47 9.09 -2.22 -9.55
C TRP A 47 10.19 -1.22 -9.23
N MET A 48 10.53 -1.05 -7.94
CA MET A 48 11.61 -0.16 -7.51
C MET A 48 12.96 -0.61 -8.05
N ASP A 49 13.27 -1.91 -7.97
CA ASP A 49 14.50 -2.46 -8.52
C ASP A 49 14.58 -2.17 -10.01
N ASN A 50 13.56 -2.53 -10.80
CA ASN A 50 13.50 -2.25 -12.23
C ASN A 50 13.58 -0.76 -12.57
N ARG A 51 12.99 0.11 -11.74
CA ARG A 51 12.98 1.56 -11.97
C ARG A 51 14.32 2.22 -11.67
N LEU A 52 15.04 1.70 -10.68
CA LEU A 52 16.34 2.20 -10.22
C LEU A 52 17.51 1.50 -10.91
N LYS A 53 17.29 0.33 -11.50
CA LYS A 53 18.29 -0.44 -12.24
C LYS A 53 18.91 0.42 -13.32
N ASN A 54 20.24 0.52 -13.29
CA ASN A 54 21.07 1.29 -14.21
C ASN A 54 20.89 2.82 -14.15
N LYS A 55 20.19 3.37 -13.14
CA LYS A 55 20.12 4.82 -12.95
C LYS A 55 21.24 5.31 -12.04
N ASP A 56 21.94 6.36 -12.46
CA ASP A 56 22.85 7.10 -11.58
C ASP A 56 22.02 7.92 -10.57
N THR A 57 22.46 7.93 -9.32
CA THR A 57 21.89 8.77 -8.26
C THR A 57 21.85 10.25 -8.66
N LYS A 58 22.86 10.75 -9.38
CA LYS A 58 22.90 12.14 -9.87
C LYS A 58 21.81 12.41 -10.91
N GLU A 59 21.55 11.45 -11.80
CA GLU A 59 20.49 11.56 -12.81
C GLU A 59 19.11 11.54 -12.15
N LEU A 60 18.91 10.68 -11.14
CA LEU A 60 17.66 10.62 -10.37
C LEU A 60 17.36 11.95 -9.66
N ILE A 61 18.36 12.55 -9.00
CA ILE A 61 18.22 13.86 -8.34
C ILE A 61 17.90 14.95 -9.37
N SER A 62 18.57 14.94 -10.53
CA SER A 62 18.30 15.89 -11.61
C SER A 62 16.89 15.74 -12.19
N ASP A 63 16.44 14.50 -12.44
CA ASP A 63 15.09 14.19 -12.90
C ASP A 63 14.03 14.67 -11.91
N PHE A 64 14.25 14.44 -10.61
CA PHE A 64 13.35 14.90 -9.56
C PHE A 64 13.30 16.43 -9.46
N GLY A 65 14.46 17.11 -9.54
CA GLY A 65 14.52 18.57 -9.58
C GLY A 65 13.81 19.16 -10.80
N ARG A 66 13.95 18.53 -11.97
CA ARG A 66 13.23 18.91 -13.20
C ARG A 66 11.73 18.68 -13.11
N PHE A 67 11.30 17.66 -12.38
CA PHE A 67 9.89 17.43 -12.09
C PHE A 67 9.33 18.55 -11.21
N LEU A 68 9.98 18.84 -10.08
CA LEU A 68 9.56 19.89 -9.15
C LEU A 68 9.51 21.28 -9.80
N SER A 69 10.45 21.59 -10.71
CA SER A 69 10.44 22.88 -11.42
C SER A 69 9.28 23.02 -12.42
N LYS A 70 8.69 21.90 -12.85
CA LYS A 70 7.51 21.89 -13.73
C LYS A 70 6.19 21.79 -12.98
N THR A 71 6.20 21.36 -11.72
CA THR A 71 4.99 21.32 -10.90
C THR A 71 4.62 22.73 -10.46
N LYS A 72 3.41 23.17 -10.80
CA LYS A 72 2.83 24.38 -10.22
C LYS A 72 2.25 24.03 -8.85
N GLN A 73 2.45 24.90 -7.87
CA GLN A 73 1.78 24.77 -6.59
C GLN A 73 0.27 24.83 -6.84
N GLY A 74 -0.43 23.74 -6.51
CA GLY A 74 -1.88 23.69 -6.56
C GLY A 74 -2.46 24.62 -5.48
N LYS A 75 -3.71 25.06 -5.66
CA LYS A 75 -4.46 25.63 -4.53
C LYS A 75 -4.62 24.55 -3.47
N GLU A 76 -4.25 24.88 -2.24
CA GLU A 76 -4.56 24.04 -1.11
C GLU A 76 -6.09 23.91 -1.01
N PRO A 77 -6.65 22.69 -0.95
CA PRO A 77 -8.09 22.50 -0.90
C PRO A 77 -8.66 23.14 0.37
N SER A 78 -9.78 23.83 0.21
CA SER A 78 -10.49 24.43 1.33
C SER A 78 -11.02 23.37 2.29
N ALA A 79 -11.25 23.74 3.55
CA ALA A 79 -11.85 22.85 4.54
C ALA A 79 -13.20 22.24 4.08
N ALA A 80 -13.96 22.98 3.25
CA ALA A 80 -15.21 22.51 2.66
C ALA A 80 -14.99 21.42 1.59
N GLU A 81 -13.96 21.56 0.75
CA GLU A 81 -13.59 20.56 -0.26
C GLU A 81 -13.04 19.29 0.38
N LEU A 82 -12.22 19.43 1.42
CA LEU A 82 -11.72 18.30 2.22
C LEU A 82 -12.86 17.53 2.90
N SER A 83 -13.83 18.25 3.47
CA SER A 83 -15.00 17.65 4.12
C SER A 83 -15.93 16.93 3.14
N ARG A 84 -15.93 17.32 1.86
CA ARG A 84 -16.71 16.66 0.82
C ARG A 84 -16.04 15.36 0.36
N LEU A 85 -14.72 15.39 0.19
CA LEU A 85 -13.92 14.23 -0.23
C LEU A 85 -13.83 13.12 0.84
N LEU A 86 -13.95 13.47 2.12
CA LEU A 86 -13.96 12.49 3.22
C LEU A 86 -15.32 11.82 3.47
N LYS A 87 -16.37 12.25 2.75
CA LYS A 87 -17.74 11.72 2.89
C LYS A 87 -18.16 10.83 1.70
N GLU A 88 -17.36 10.75 0.65
CA GLU A 88 -17.47 9.77 -0.45
C GLU A 88 -16.68 8.51 -0.10
#